data_AF-A0A353EUL9-F1
#
_entry.id   AF-A0A353EUL9-F1
#
_cell.length_a   1.000
_cell.length_b   1.000
_cell.length_c   1.000
_cell.angle_alpha   90.00
_cell.angle_beta   90.00
_cell.angle_gamma   90.00
#
_symmetry.space_group_name_H-M   'P 1'
#
loop_
_entity.id
_entity.type
_entity.pdbx_description
1 polymer ?
#
loop_
_entity_poly.entity_id
_entity_poly.type
_entity_poly.pdbx_seq_one_letter_code
_entity_poly.pdbx_strand_id
1 'polypeptide(L)'
;MFLSHLDPSSRAFVMMLLLDAPDLASSLVSFLPPEDQPVVLDAVKTWQSSDKKLKKQFIHDELSRQQMQSHWGVLSQVHPDWIVDALSQESPRMIATVLRYLPAETVRVVLDKLSAETLKNMPTLAQTFSLDVHLINALKEILENRFAQLKQNNDMGLSFATIPMFSAKKLGSIFRELGFRELAMALKGFDEESKSLILKRLSPRDGALLKLHFEQITDVPEERLKQAQNHVLSLDLKKGALPLLVLEAGFFVYSKALLQEHIPSMQVLQLKFSMEESRLLKKYVEMNVPVNISSVAGKYQKEVMQIVQKLAG
;
A
#
# COMPACT_ATOMS: atom_id res chain seq x y z
N MET A 1 2.46 -28.19 -8.46
CA MET A 1 1.33 -27.41 -7.90
C MET A 1 0.88 -28.04 -6.58
N PHE A 2 1.81 -28.49 -5.72
CA PHE A 2 1.51 -29.42 -4.61
C PHE A 2 1.25 -28.72 -3.26
N LEU A 3 1.58 -27.44 -3.12
CA LEU A 3 1.50 -26.70 -1.84
C LEU A 3 0.97 -25.26 -2.02
N SER A 4 0.23 -25.00 -3.10
CA SER A 4 -0.26 -23.65 -3.44
C SER A 4 -1.27 -23.09 -2.43
N HIS A 5 -1.89 -23.96 -1.63
CA HIS A 5 -2.90 -23.61 -0.62
C HIS A 5 -2.28 -23.15 0.71
N LEU A 6 -1.02 -23.48 0.97
CA LEU A 6 -0.31 -23.03 2.16
C LEU A 6 0.10 -21.56 2.02
N ASP A 7 0.13 -20.83 3.13
CA ASP A 7 0.74 -19.52 3.15
C ASP A 7 2.24 -19.60 2.75
N PRO A 8 2.83 -18.51 2.23
CA PRO A 8 4.18 -18.54 1.70
C PRO A 8 5.25 -19.02 2.70
N SER A 9 5.08 -18.71 3.99
CA SER A 9 6.06 -19.05 5.03
C SER A 9 5.98 -20.53 5.38
N SER A 10 4.77 -21.06 5.58
CA SER A 10 4.56 -22.49 5.83
C SER A 10 5.00 -23.34 4.64
N ARG A 11 4.76 -22.86 3.42
CA ARG A 11 5.23 -23.51 2.18
C ARG A 11 6.76 -23.55 2.11
N ALA A 12 7.44 -22.44 2.38
CA ALA A 12 8.90 -22.37 2.38
C ALA A 12 9.51 -23.30 3.45
N PHE A 13 8.92 -23.32 4.64
CA PHE A 13 9.33 -24.20 5.73
C PHE A 13 9.21 -25.68 5.35
N VAL A 14 8.07 -26.10 4.80
CA VAL A 14 7.86 -27.48 4.34
C VAL A 14 8.84 -27.84 3.21
N MET A 15 9.11 -26.93 2.28
CA MET A 15 10.06 -27.16 1.19
C MET A 15 11.51 -27.29 1.69
N MET A 16 11.94 -26.45 2.64
CA MET A 16 13.23 -26.57 3.31
C MET A 16 13.37 -27.91 4.05
N LEU A 17 12.31 -28.32 4.74
CA LEU A 17 12.26 -29.60 5.45
C LEU A 17 12.41 -30.80 4.52
N LEU A 18 11.72 -30.77 3.38
CA LEU A 18 11.83 -31.80 2.35
C LEU A 18 13.22 -31.84 1.69
N LEU A 19 13.98 -30.75 1.76
CA LEU A 19 15.32 -30.65 1.17
C LEU A 19 16.42 -31.14 2.12
N ASP A 20 16.30 -30.81 3.40
CA ASP A 20 17.38 -30.99 4.40
C ASP A 20 17.15 -32.21 5.31
N ALA A 21 15.88 -32.54 5.61
CA ALA A 21 15.53 -33.60 6.54
C ALA A 21 14.23 -34.33 6.11
N PRO A 22 14.22 -35.03 4.96
CA PRO A 22 13.01 -35.64 4.40
C PRO A 22 12.39 -36.73 5.29
N ASP A 23 13.19 -37.33 6.17
CA ASP A 23 12.75 -38.35 7.13
C ASP A 23 12.05 -37.74 8.36
N LEU A 24 12.37 -36.48 8.69
CA LEU A 24 11.74 -35.71 9.77
C LEU A 24 10.50 -34.95 9.29
N ALA A 25 10.35 -34.70 7.99
CA ALA A 25 9.24 -33.96 7.40
C ALA A 25 7.87 -34.54 7.81
N SER A 26 7.72 -35.87 7.87
CA SER A 26 6.47 -36.52 8.28
C SER A 26 6.13 -36.29 9.76
N SER A 27 7.14 -36.18 10.63
CA SER A 27 6.94 -35.93 12.06
C SER A 27 6.60 -34.48 12.36
N LEU A 28 7.12 -33.55 11.57
CA LEU A 28 6.94 -32.11 11.77
C LEU A 28 5.62 -31.57 11.21
N VAL A 29 4.93 -32.33 10.35
CA VAL A 29 3.57 -31.99 9.91
C VAL A 29 2.60 -31.87 11.09
N SER A 30 2.83 -32.61 12.18
CA SER A 30 2.01 -32.54 13.40
C SER A 30 1.97 -31.16 14.07
N PHE A 31 2.93 -30.28 13.75
CA PHE A 31 3.00 -28.90 14.28
C PHE A 31 2.30 -27.88 13.37
N LEU A 32 1.79 -28.28 12.21
CA LEU A 32 0.99 -27.40 11.35
C LEU A 32 -0.47 -27.35 11.83
N PRO A 33 -1.22 -26.29 11.47
CA PRO A 33 -2.65 -26.22 11.74
C PRO A 33 -3.39 -27.48 11.22
N PRO A 34 -4.34 -28.06 11.98
CA PRO A 34 -5.00 -29.32 11.64
C PRO A 34 -5.58 -29.37 10.21
N GLU A 35 -6.05 -28.23 9.71
CA GLU A 35 -6.59 -28.03 8.37
C GLU A 35 -5.57 -28.28 7.25
N ASP A 36 -4.28 -28.02 7.50
CA ASP A 36 -3.21 -28.10 6.51
C ASP A 36 -2.47 -29.44 6.53
N GLN A 37 -2.51 -30.14 7.67
CA GLN A 37 -1.81 -31.42 7.89
C GLN A 37 -2.07 -32.48 6.80
N PRO A 38 -3.33 -32.78 6.40
CA PRO A 38 -3.59 -33.84 5.42
C PRO A 38 -3.02 -33.50 4.04
N VAL A 39 -3.06 -32.23 3.64
CA VAL A 39 -2.52 -31.75 2.37
C VAL A 39 -1.01 -31.86 2.36
N VAL A 40 -0.35 -31.47 3.46
CA VAL A 40 1.11 -31.53 3.58
C VAL A 40 1.60 -32.98 3.64
N LEU A 41 0.90 -33.87 4.36
CA LEU A 41 1.24 -35.29 4.43
C LEU A 41 1.16 -35.98 3.06
N ASP A 42 0.14 -35.67 2.26
CA ASP A 42 -0.02 -36.21 0.91
C ASP A 42 1.09 -35.71 -0.03
N ALA A 43 1.43 -34.41 0.08
CA ALA A 43 2.54 -33.82 -0.64
C ALA A 43 3.88 -34.47 -0.25
N VAL A 44 4.16 -34.67 1.05
CA VAL A 44 5.38 -35.32 1.55
C VAL A 44 5.50 -36.76 1.03
N LYS A 45 4.41 -37.54 1.05
CA LYS A 45 4.41 -38.93 0.54
C LYS A 45 4.64 -38.99 -0.97
N THR A 46 3.97 -38.12 -1.72
CA THR A 46 4.15 -37.99 -3.17
C THR A 46 5.57 -37.51 -3.52
N TRP A 47 6.17 -36.70 -2.63
CA TRP A 47 7.53 -36.20 -2.78
C TRP A 47 8.59 -37.23 -2.43
N GLN A 48 8.35 -38.13 -1.47
CA GLN A 48 9.30 -39.19 -1.12
C GLN A 48 9.53 -40.16 -2.29
N SER A 49 8.51 -40.41 -3.12
CA SER A 49 8.56 -41.38 -4.24
C SER A 49 9.20 -40.87 -5.55
N SER A 50 9.54 -39.58 -5.68
CA SER A 50 10.10 -39.02 -6.91
C SER A 50 11.64 -39.12 -7.01
N ASP A 51 12.26 -38.70 -8.13
CA ASP A 51 13.73 -38.69 -8.33
C ASP A 51 14.44 -37.59 -7.52
N LYS A 52 15.50 -37.94 -6.77
CA LYS A 52 16.28 -37.02 -5.92
C LYS A 52 16.86 -35.81 -6.68
N LYS A 53 17.24 -35.95 -7.94
CA LYS A 53 17.90 -34.87 -8.70
C LYS A 53 16.88 -33.80 -9.14
N LEU A 54 15.71 -34.24 -9.59
CA LEU A 54 14.58 -33.36 -9.94
C LEU A 54 13.99 -32.65 -8.71
N LYS A 55 14.01 -33.30 -7.53
CA LYS A 55 13.53 -32.70 -6.26
C LYS A 55 14.35 -31.48 -5.84
N LYS A 56 15.67 -31.60 -5.84
CA LYS A 56 16.56 -30.50 -5.45
C LYS A 56 16.41 -29.31 -6.38
N GLN A 57 16.31 -29.56 -7.68
CA GLN A 57 16.18 -28.51 -8.69
C GLN A 57 14.83 -27.79 -8.57
N PHE A 58 13.74 -28.54 -8.42
CA PHE A 58 12.41 -27.94 -8.22
C PHE A 58 12.29 -27.13 -6.92
N ILE A 59 12.78 -27.66 -5.79
CA ILE A 59 12.74 -26.92 -4.52
C ILE A 59 13.63 -25.69 -4.59
N HIS A 60 14.81 -25.80 -5.19
CA HIS A 60 15.68 -24.66 -5.40
C HIS A 60 14.99 -23.58 -6.25
N ASP A 61 14.32 -23.97 -7.33
CA ASP A 61 13.58 -23.04 -8.21
C ASP A 61 12.39 -22.39 -7.50
N GLU A 62 11.65 -23.14 -6.67
CA GLU A 62 10.47 -22.65 -5.97
C GLU A 62 10.82 -21.85 -4.71
N LEU A 63 11.86 -22.23 -3.95
CA LEU A 63 12.43 -21.40 -2.87
C LEU A 63 13.05 -20.13 -3.43
N SER A 64 13.79 -20.22 -4.54
CA SER A 64 14.32 -19.03 -5.23
C SER A 64 13.17 -18.14 -5.68
N ARG A 65 12.06 -18.71 -6.17
CA ARG A 65 10.85 -17.94 -6.52
C ARG A 65 10.21 -17.28 -5.30
N GLN A 66 10.07 -17.97 -4.17
CA GLN A 66 9.49 -17.41 -2.95
C GLN A 66 10.39 -16.34 -2.32
N GLN A 67 11.70 -16.58 -2.29
CA GLN A 67 12.68 -15.58 -1.93
C GLN A 67 12.57 -14.38 -2.88
N MET A 68 12.46 -14.59 -4.20
CA MET A 68 12.29 -13.47 -5.12
C MET A 68 10.97 -12.70 -4.94
N GLN A 69 9.87 -13.36 -4.57
CA GLN A 69 8.60 -12.71 -4.23
C GLN A 69 8.71 -11.82 -2.98
N SER A 70 9.58 -12.16 -2.02
CA SER A 70 9.82 -11.34 -0.83
C SER A 70 10.78 -10.15 -1.07
N HIS A 71 11.46 -10.08 -2.22
CA HIS A 71 12.49 -9.08 -2.51
C HIS A 71 12.05 -7.92 -3.42
N TRP A 72 10.77 -7.76 -3.77
CA TRP A 72 10.27 -6.59 -4.51
C TRP A 72 10.13 -5.34 -3.60
N GLY A 73 11.21 -5.03 -2.87
CA GLY A 73 11.22 -4.09 -1.74
C GLY A 73 10.66 -2.71 -2.08
N VAL A 74 11.00 -2.17 -3.25
CA VAL A 74 10.47 -0.86 -3.69
C VAL A 74 9.05 -0.98 -4.24
N LEU A 75 8.78 -1.97 -5.10
CA LEU A 75 7.48 -2.09 -5.77
C LEU A 75 6.34 -2.45 -4.81
N SER A 76 6.65 -3.13 -3.69
CA SER A 76 5.67 -3.37 -2.63
C SER A 76 5.14 -2.07 -1.99
N GLN A 77 5.87 -0.96 -2.14
CA GLN A 77 5.47 0.34 -1.63
C GLN A 77 4.77 1.20 -2.70
N VAL A 78 4.83 0.80 -3.97
CA VAL A 78 4.23 1.53 -5.08
C VAL A 78 2.77 1.12 -5.22
N HIS A 79 1.87 2.09 -5.35
CA HIS A 79 0.47 1.81 -5.62
C HIS A 79 0.30 1.19 -7.03
N PRO A 80 -0.54 0.15 -7.22
CA PRO A 80 -0.69 -0.57 -8.49
C PRO A 80 -0.94 0.31 -9.72
N ASP A 81 -1.64 1.43 -9.58
CA ASP A 81 -1.90 2.38 -10.68
C ASP A 81 -0.63 2.86 -11.37
N TRP A 82 0.43 3.15 -10.60
CA TRP A 82 1.71 3.58 -11.14
C TRP A 82 2.45 2.45 -11.85
N ILE A 83 2.22 1.20 -11.41
CA ILE A 83 2.75 0.02 -12.09
C ILE A 83 2.02 -0.17 -13.43
N VAL A 84 0.69 -0.02 -13.46
CA VAL A 84 -0.09 -0.07 -14.71
C VAL A 84 0.42 0.97 -15.71
N ASP A 85 0.61 2.21 -15.27
CA ASP A 85 1.09 3.29 -16.12
C ASP A 85 2.52 3.04 -16.63
N ALA A 86 3.42 2.58 -15.76
CA ALA A 86 4.78 2.21 -16.14
C ALA A 86 4.81 1.07 -17.16
N LEU A 87 3.82 0.16 -17.12
CA LEU A 87 3.69 -0.97 -18.04
C LEU A 87 2.87 -0.65 -19.29
N SER A 88 2.19 0.50 -19.36
CA SER A 88 1.23 0.82 -20.43
C SER A 88 1.83 0.85 -21.84
N GLN A 89 3.12 1.17 -21.95
CA GLN A 89 3.86 1.25 -23.22
C GLN A 89 4.63 -0.03 -23.54
N GLU A 90 4.58 -1.05 -22.67
CA GLU A 90 5.33 -2.28 -22.82
C GLU A 90 4.57 -3.32 -23.66
N SER A 91 5.31 -4.23 -24.31
CA SER A 91 4.67 -5.32 -25.06
C SER A 91 3.90 -6.28 -24.12
N PRO A 92 2.80 -6.91 -24.57
CA PRO A 92 2.04 -7.88 -23.75
C PRO A 92 2.92 -9.01 -23.17
N ARG A 93 3.95 -9.44 -23.91
CA ARG A 93 4.92 -10.44 -23.45
C ARG A 93 5.79 -9.93 -22.30
N MET A 94 6.22 -8.67 -22.35
CA MET A 94 6.98 -8.04 -21.27
C MET A 94 6.12 -7.86 -20.03
N ILE A 95 4.88 -7.39 -20.20
CA ILE A 95 3.90 -7.24 -19.10
C ILE A 95 3.69 -8.59 -18.40
N ALA A 96 3.37 -9.65 -19.14
CA ALA A 96 3.17 -10.99 -18.57
C ALA A 96 4.41 -11.49 -17.81
N THR A 97 5.60 -11.17 -18.33
CA THR A 97 6.88 -11.52 -17.70
C THR A 97 7.05 -10.79 -16.37
N VAL A 98 6.80 -9.47 -16.32
CA VAL A 98 6.87 -8.69 -15.08
C VAL A 98 5.84 -9.18 -14.05
N LEU A 99 4.59 -9.35 -14.48
CA LEU A 99 3.50 -9.79 -13.61
C LEU A 99 3.77 -11.14 -12.94
N ARG A 100 4.46 -12.06 -13.62
CA ARG A 100 4.83 -13.38 -13.06
C ARG A 100 5.61 -13.28 -11.75
N TYR A 101 6.33 -12.18 -11.53
CA TYR A 101 7.18 -12.02 -10.36
C TYR A 101 6.62 -11.05 -9.31
N LEU A 102 5.61 -10.24 -9.63
CA LEU A 102 4.97 -9.36 -8.66
C LEU A 102 4.13 -10.14 -7.63
N PRO A 103 3.88 -9.55 -6.45
CA PRO A 103 2.94 -10.12 -5.48
C PRO A 103 1.55 -10.34 -6.10
N ALA A 104 0.90 -11.47 -5.76
CA ALA A 104 -0.38 -11.87 -6.35
C ALA A 104 -1.49 -10.81 -6.19
N GLU A 105 -1.50 -10.10 -5.06
CA GLU A 105 -2.44 -9.00 -4.80
C GLU A 105 -2.25 -7.85 -5.81
N THR A 106 -1.01 -7.44 -6.04
CA THR A 106 -0.66 -6.42 -7.03
C THR A 106 -1.01 -6.88 -8.44
N VAL A 107 -0.70 -8.13 -8.78
CA VAL A 107 -1.00 -8.71 -10.10
C VAL A 107 -2.50 -8.62 -10.39
N ARG A 108 -3.35 -9.00 -9.44
CA ARG A 108 -4.80 -8.95 -9.61
C ARG A 108 -5.28 -7.54 -9.97
N VAL A 109 -4.86 -6.54 -9.18
CA VAL A 109 -5.27 -5.15 -9.40
C VAL A 109 -4.73 -4.60 -10.73
N VAL A 110 -3.50 -4.97 -11.12
CA VAL A 110 -2.93 -4.56 -12.41
C VAL A 110 -3.71 -5.17 -13.56
N LEU A 111 -3.99 -6.48 -13.52
CA LEU A 111 -4.77 -7.17 -14.55
C LEU A 111 -6.17 -6.57 -14.74
N ASP A 112 -6.84 -6.21 -13.65
CA ASP A 112 -8.17 -5.59 -13.68
C ASP A 112 -8.17 -4.21 -14.37
N LYS A 113 -7.01 -3.55 -14.46
CA LYS A 113 -6.86 -2.20 -15.03
C LYS A 113 -6.21 -2.15 -16.42
N LEU A 114 -5.66 -3.26 -16.91
CA LEU A 114 -5.11 -3.33 -18.26
C LEU A 114 -6.23 -3.32 -19.31
N SER A 115 -5.90 -2.84 -20.51
CA SER A 115 -6.86 -2.82 -21.62
C SER A 115 -7.24 -4.24 -22.06
N ALA A 116 -8.48 -4.43 -22.53
CA ALA A 116 -8.94 -5.72 -23.04
C ALA A 116 -8.10 -6.24 -24.21
N GLU A 117 -7.56 -5.33 -25.03
CA GLU A 117 -6.65 -5.66 -26.13
C GLU A 117 -5.30 -6.20 -25.62
N THR A 118 -4.71 -5.55 -24.62
CA THR A 118 -3.49 -6.03 -23.96
C THR A 118 -3.71 -7.39 -23.32
N LEU A 119 -4.83 -7.57 -22.60
CA LEU A 119 -5.18 -8.83 -21.94
C LEU A 119 -5.34 -9.98 -22.94
N LYS A 120 -6.00 -9.74 -24.08
CA LYS A 120 -6.20 -10.74 -25.14
C LYS A 120 -4.89 -11.21 -25.78
N ASN A 121 -3.94 -10.28 -25.93
CA ASN A 121 -2.65 -10.54 -26.57
C ASN A 121 -1.57 -11.02 -25.58
N MET A 122 -1.87 -11.10 -24.28
CA MET A 122 -0.92 -11.61 -23.31
C MET A 122 -0.74 -13.12 -23.44
N PRO A 123 0.51 -13.61 -23.44
CA PRO A 123 0.74 -15.04 -23.31
C PRO A 123 0.22 -15.52 -21.95
N THR A 124 -0.24 -16.76 -21.89
CA THR A 124 -0.58 -17.36 -20.59
C THR A 124 0.67 -17.43 -19.71
N LEU A 125 0.50 -17.34 -18.39
CA LEU A 125 1.62 -17.39 -17.44
C LEU A 125 2.48 -18.67 -17.60
N ALA A 126 1.89 -19.75 -18.12
CA ALA A 126 2.59 -21.00 -18.47
C ALA A 126 3.43 -20.90 -19.75
N GLN A 127 3.08 -20.00 -20.68
CA GLN A 127 3.79 -19.74 -21.94
C GLN A 127 4.89 -18.67 -21.80
N THR A 128 4.85 -17.86 -20.74
CA THR A 128 5.99 -17.04 -20.35
C THR A 128 7.13 -17.95 -19.90
N PHE A 129 8.17 -18.06 -20.73
CA PHE A 129 9.40 -18.79 -20.44
C PHE A 129 9.93 -18.48 -19.04
N SER A 130 10.48 -19.48 -18.36
CA SER A 130 11.32 -19.25 -17.18
C SER A 130 12.55 -18.49 -17.64
N LEU A 131 12.63 -17.21 -17.28
CA LEU A 131 13.80 -16.40 -17.54
C LEU A 131 14.92 -16.78 -16.58
N ASP A 132 16.16 -16.64 -17.05
CA ASP A 132 17.33 -16.74 -16.20
C ASP A 132 17.29 -15.69 -15.06
N VAL A 133 17.81 -16.07 -13.90
CA VAL A 133 17.82 -15.24 -12.68
C VAL A 133 18.48 -13.88 -12.91
N HIS A 134 19.54 -13.80 -13.73
CA HIS A 134 20.20 -12.53 -14.04
C HIS A 134 19.31 -11.60 -14.87
N LEU A 135 18.57 -12.15 -15.83
CA LEU A 135 17.60 -11.36 -16.61
C LEU A 135 16.44 -10.87 -15.77
N ILE A 136 15.96 -11.69 -14.82
CA ILE A 136 14.92 -11.28 -13.87
C ILE A 136 15.43 -10.13 -12.99
N ASN A 137 16.66 -10.25 -12.47
CA ASN A 137 17.26 -9.19 -11.66
C ASN A 137 17.48 -7.90 -12.45
N ALA A 138 17.89 -7.99 -13.72
CA ALA A 138 18.02 -6.83 -14.60
C ALA A 138 16.66 -6.18 -14.89
N LEU A 139 15.62 -6.98 -15.18
CA LEU A 139 14.26 -6.47 -15.40
C LEU A 139 13.70 -5.81 -14.14
N LYS A 140 13.93 -6.42 -12.98
CA LYS A 140 13.57 -5.85 -11.69
C LYS A 140 14.28 -4.51 -11.48
N GLU A 141 15.58 -4.45 -11.71
CA GLU A 141 16.36 -3.23 -11.53
C GLU A 141 15.88 -2.10 -12.46
N ILE A 142 15.62 -2.41 -13.73
CA ILE A 142 15.05 -1.45 -14.70
C ILE A 142 13.70 -0.92 -14.19
N LEU A 143 12.82 -1.81 -13.71
CA LEU A 143 11.51 -1.43 -13.22
C LEU A 143 11.59 -0.61 -11.91
N GLU A 144 12.41 -1.05 -10.95
CA GLU A 144 12.63 -0.32 -9.70
C GLU A 144 13.33 1.03 -9.91
N ASN A 145 14.16 1.16 -10.94
CA ASN A 145 14.77 2.43 -11.31
C ASN A 145 13.75 3.46 -11.82
N ARG A 146 12.59 3.03 -12.35
CA ARG A 146 11.47 3.94 -12.62
C ARG A 146 10.88 4.55 -11.34
N PHE A 147 11.14 3.92 -10.20
CA PHE A 147 10.71 4.35 -8.87
C PHE A 147 11.88 4.64 -7.94
N ALA A 148 13.03 5.09 -8.47
CA ALA A 148 14.27 5.29 -7.72
C ALA A 148 14.11 6.19 -6.48
N GLN A 149 13.13 7.08 -6.47
CA GLN A 149 12.79 7.96 -5.35
C GLN A 149 12.43 7.18 -4.07
N LEU A 150 11.95 5.95 -4.18
CA LEU A 150 11.60 5.08 -3.05
C LEU A 150 12.79 4.28 -2.49
N LYS A 151 13.96 4.30 -3.15
CA LYS A 151 15.17 3.56 -2.72
C LYS A 151 15.90 4.20 -1.53
N GLN A 152 15.30 5.18 -0.85
CA GLN A 152 15.96 5.89 0.26
C GLN A 152 16.00 5.01 1.51
N ASN A 153 17.21 4.86 2.08
CA ASN A 153 17.43 4.10 3.31
C ASN A 153 16.96 4.90 4.53
N ASN A 154 16.16 4.25 5.38
CA ASN A 154 15.57 4.82 6.58
C ASN A 154 16.40 4.45 7.81
N ASP A 155 17.22 5.38 8.27
CA ASP A 155 17.79 5.31 9.62
C ASP A 155 17.67 6.68 10.31
N MET A 156 16.44 7.17 10.39
CA MET A 156 16.12 8.40 11.12
C MET A 156 14.92 8.14 12.04
N GLY A 157 15.03 8.65 13.27
CA GLY A 157 13.97 8.57 14.26
C GLY A 157 12.67 9.27 13.81
N LEU A 158 11.61 9.06 14.59
CA LEU A 158 10.27 9.56 14.28
C LEU A 158 10.23 11.09 14.16
N SER A 159 10.12 11.61 12.94
CA SER A 159 10.04 13.04 12.64
C SER A 159 9.09 13.33 11.48
N PHE A 160 8.70 14.61 11.30
CA PHE A 160 7.80 15.00 10.21
C PHE A 160 8.37 14.65 8.84
N ALA A 161 9.68 14.83 8.64
CA ALA A 161 10.38 14.50 7.40
C ALA A 161 10.35 13.00 7.05
N THR A 162 10.13 12.12 8.04
CA THR A 162 10.08 10.67 7.84
C THR A 162 8.68 10.15 7.45
N ILE A 163 7.63 10.98 7.51
CA ILE A 163 6.26 10.54 7.19
C ILE A 163 6.15 9.89 5.81
N PRO A 164 6.73 10.45 4.72
CA PRO A 164 6.68 9.83 3.39
C PRO A 164 7.25 8.41 3.33
N MET A 165 8.06 8.01 4.30
CA MET A 165 8.74 6.71 4.34
C MET A 165 7.87 5.60 4.94
N PHE A 166 6.75 5.93 5.56
CA PHE A 166 5.83 4.92 6.06
C PHE A 166 5.21 4.07 4.94
N SER A 167 4.73 2.88 5.31
CA SER A 167 4.03 2.00 4.38
C SER A 167 2.72 2.64 3.89
N ALA A 168 2.27 2.28 2.68
CA ALA A 168 1.03 2.80 2.11
C ALA A 168 -0.18 2.60 3.04
N LYS A 169 -0.27 1.42 3.69
CA LYS A 169 -1.30 1.13 4.70
C LYS A 169 -1.26 2.12 5.86
N LYS A 170 -0.07 2.38 6.40
CA LYS A 170 0.11 3.29 7.54
C LYS A 170 -0.20 4.73 7.16
N LEU A 171 0.27 5.17 6.01
CA LEU A 171 -0.06 6.48 5.46
C LEU A 171 -1.57 6.64 5.28
N GLY A 172 -2.24 5.65 4.67
CA GLY A 172 -3.69 5.65 4.54
C GLY A 172 -4.41 5.84 5.88
N SER A 173 -3.93 5.20 6.96
CA SER A 173 -4.47 5.43 8.31
C SER A 173 -4.20 6.85 8.84
N ILE A 174 -2.98 7.38 8.65
CA ILE A 174 -2.61 8.74 9.09
C ILE A 174 -3.48 9.80 8.39
N PHE A 175 -3.57 9.74 7.06
CA PHE A 175 -4.34 10.71 6.28
C PHE A 175 -5.84 10.61 6.55
N ARG A 176 -6.38 9.41 6.80
CA ARG A 176 -7.77 9.27 7.21
C ARG A 176 -8.05 9.86 8.59
N GLU A 177 -7.18 9.61 9.57
CA GLU A 177 -7.33 10.19 10.92
C GLU A 177 -7.25 11.72 10.87
N LEU A 178 -6.30 12.28 10.09
CA LEU A 178 -6.22 13.72 9.83
C LEU A 178 -7.53 14.25 9.21
N GLY A 179 -8.05 13.55 8.21
CA GLY A 179 -9.29 13.91 7.54
C GLY A 179 -10.50 13.89 8.46
N PHE A 180 -10.67 12.83 9.26
CA PHE A 180 -11.78 12.76 10.21
C PHE A 180 -11.71 13.86 11.26
N ARG A 181 -10.52 14.17 11.77
CA ARG A 181 -10.33 15.27 12.72
C ARG A 181 -10.67 16.62 12.10
N GLU A 182 -10.25 16.87 10.85
CA GLU A 182 -10.56 18.11 10.13
C GLU A 182 -12.05 18.28 9.88
N LEU A 183 -12.70 17.22 9.37
CA LEU A 183 -14.15 17.21 9.15
C LEU A 183 -14.91 17.39 10.47
N ALA A 184 -14.49 16.70 11.53
CA ALA A 184 -15.13 16.83 12.84
C ALA A 184 -15.02 18.26 13.39
N MET A 185 -13.85 18.88 13.22
CA MET A 185 -13.62 20.25 13.62
C MET A 185 -14.50 21.23 12.84
N ALA A 186 -14.49 21.14 11.51
CA ALA A 186 -15.29 22.02 10.66
C ALA A 186 -16.78 21.98 11.02
N LEU A 187 -17.30 20.78 11.27
CA LEU A 187 -18.72 20.55 11.51
C LEU A 187 -19.17 20.86 12.94
N LYS A 188 -18.26 21.16 13.87
CA LYS A 188 -18.62 21.49 15.25
C LYS A 188 -19.61 22.65 15.37
N GLY A 189 -19.49 23.64 14.49
CA GLY A 189 -20.37 24.82 14.45
C GLY A 189 -21.66 24.64 13.62
N PHE A 190 -21.89 23.47 13.03
CA PHE A 190 -23.06 23.19 12.21
C PHE A 190 -24.20 22.67 13.10
N ASP A 191 -25.44 22.90 12.68
CA ASP A 191 -26.63 22.32 13.30
C ASP A 191 -26.70 20.79 13.06
N GLU A 192 -27.49 20.09 13.88
CA GLU A 192 -27.60 18.63 13.82
C GLU A 192 -28.20 18.12 12.50
N GLU A 193 -29.06 18.90 11.84
CA GLU A 193 -29.62 18.53 10.54
C GLU A 193 -28.51 18.51 9.47
N SER A 194 -27.71 19.57 9.40
CA SER A 194 -26.55 19.68 8.51
C SER A 194 -25.50 18.60 8.77
N LYS A 195 -25.18 18.31 10.05
CA LYS A 195 -24.30 17.18 10.41
C LYS A 195 -24.87 15.85 9.93
N SER A 196 -26.18 15.64 10.10
CA SER A 196 -26.84 14.40 9.68
C SER A 196 -26.77 14.18 8.16
N LEU A 197 -26.83 15.25 7.37
CA LEU A 197 -26.73 15.17 5.91
C LEU A 197 -25.35 14.68 5.46
N ILE A 198 -24.29 15.09 6.15
CA ILE A 198 -22.92 14.63 5.86
C ILE A 198 -22.73 13.20 6.36
N LEU A 199 -23.19 12.89 7.57
CA LEU A 199 -23.10 11.54 8.14
C LEU A 199 -23.84 10.49 7.30
N LYS A 200 -25.01 10.82 6.75
CA LYS A 200 -25.80 9.92 5.88
C LYS A 200 -25.07 9.52 4.59
N ARG A 201 -24.05 10.29 4.20
CA ARG A 201 -23.24 10.01 3.01
C ARG A 201 -22.03 9.13 3.32
N LEU A 202 -21.63 9.02 4.59
CA LEU A 202 -20.54 8.17 5.02
C LEU A 202 -21.01 6.71 5.11
N SER A 203 -20.06 5.77 4.98
CA SER A 203 -20.33 4.39 5.36
C SER A 203 -20.73 4.32 6.84
N PRO A 204 -21.51 3.32 7.29
CA PRO A 204 -21.86 3.19 8.71
C PRO A 204 -20.63 3.21 9.64
N ARG A 205 -19.53 2.62 9.18
CA ARG A 205 -18.24 2.62 9.86
C ARG A 205 -17.61 4.02 9.93
N ASP A 206 -17.51 4.71 8.81
CA ASP A 206 -16.87 6.04 8.76
C ASP A 206 -17.73 7.10 9.47
N GLY A 207 -19.06 6.97 9.43
CA GLY A 207 -19.97 7.81 10.18
C GLY A 207 -19.83 7.62 11.70
N ALA A 208 -19.64 6.38 12.17
CA ALA A 208 -19.35 6.12 13.58
C ALA A 208 -18.00 6.71 14.00
N LEU A 209 -16.96 6.59 13.15
CA LEU A 209 -15.65 7.20 13.40
C LEU A 209 -15.74 8.73 13.45
N LEU A 210 -16.45 9.36 12.51
CA LEU A 210 -16.61 10.81 12.52
C LEU A 210 -17.36 11.30 13.77
N LYS A 211 -18.39 10.56 14.22
CA LYS A 211 -19.09 10.87 15.48
C LYS A 211 -18.17 10.80 16.70
N LEU A 212 -17.33 9.77 16.79
CA LEU A 212 -16.34 9.65 17.85
C LEU A 212 -15.40 10.88 17.86
N HIS A 213 -14.99 11.35 16.69
CA HIS A 213 -14.17 12.55 16.57
C HIS A 213 -14.91 13.84 16.98
N PHE A 214 -16.24 13.95 16.77
CA PHE A 214 -17.02 15.08 17.29
C PHE A 214 -16.91 15.19 18.82
N GLU A 215 -16.99 14.07 19.53
CA GLU A 215 -16.92 14.02 20.99
C GLU A 215 -15.52 14.37 21.52
N GLN A 216 -14.47 14.02 20.75
CA GLN A 216 -13.08 14.28 21.12
C GLN A 216 -12.65 15.74 20.90
N ILE A 217 -13.36 16.48 20.06
CA ILE A 217 -13.03 17.88 19.73
C ILE A 217 -13.72 18.84 20.70
N THR A 218 -13.10 19.07 21.85
CA THR A 218 -13.66 19.91 22.92
C THR A 218 -13.22 21.37 22.85
N ASP A 219 -11.92 21.64 22.73
CA ASP A 219 -11.37 23.00 22.73
C ASP A 219 -10.52 23.24 21.47
N VAL A 220 -11.03 24.09 20.57
CA VAL A 220 -10.37 24.42 19.30
C VAL A 220 -10.33 25.93 19.17
N PRO A 221 -9.15 26.53 18.94
CA PRO A 221 -9.04 27.96 18.68
C PRO A 221 -9.96 28.41 17.53
N GLU A 222 -10.65 29.53 17.71
CA GLU A 222 -11.63 30.04 16.72
C GLU A 222 -11.03 30.22 15.32
N GLU A 223 -9.77 30.67 15.24
CA GLU A 223 -9.02 30.79 13.98
C GLU A 223 -8.93 29.44 13.25
N ARG A 224 -8.59 28.37 13.98
CA ARG A 224 -8.42 27.02 13.42
C ARG A 224 -9.76 26.40 13.04
N LEU A 225 -10.82 26.67 13.81
CA LEU A 225 -12.19 26.30 13.48
C LEU A 225 -12.63 26.93 12.15
N LYS A 226 -12.42 28.25 11.98
CA LYS A 226 -12.74 28.97 10.73
C LYS A 226 -11.96 28.41 9.54
N GLN A 227 -10.68 28.07 9.73
CA GLN A 227 -9.87 27.43 8.68
C GLN A 227 -10.45 26.08 8.23
N ALA A 228 -10.85 25.23 9.19
CA ALA A 228 -11.47 23.95 8.88
C ALA A 228 -12.82 24.10 8.17
N GLN A 229 -13.65 25.05 8.61
CA GLN A 229 -14.92 25.35 7.97
C GLN A 229 -14.74 25.83 6.53
N ASN A 230 -13.82 26.77 6.30
CA ASN A 230 -13.51 27.27 4.97
C ASN A 230 -13.00 26.16 4.05
N HIS A 231 -12.19 25.23 4.58
CA HIS A 231 -11.74 24.07 3.82
C HIS A 231 -12.91 23.18 3.41
N VAL A 232 -13.79 22.78 4.34
CA VAL A 232 -14.95 21.93 4.03
C VAL A 232 -15.89 22.59 3.02
N LEU A 233 -16.09 23.90 3.09
CA LEU A 233 -16.88 24.64 2.09
C LEU A 233 -16.25 24.63 0.69
N SER A 234 -14.92 24.49 0.60
CA SER A 234 -14.21 24.39 -0.68
C SER A 234 -14.23 22.98 -1.30
N LEU A 235 -14.66 21.96 -0.53
CA LEU A 235 -14.74 20.59 -1.01
C LEU A 235 -15.91 20.42 -1.98
N ASP A 236 -15.68 19.72 -3.09
CA ASP A 236 -16.75 19.36 -4.01
C ASP A 236 -17.53 18.15 -3.46
N LEU A 237 -18.49 18.45 -2.57
CA LEU A 237 -19.37 17.46 -1.95
C LEU A 237 -20.29 16.74 -2.96
N LYS A 238 -20.29 17.11 -4.25
CA LYS A 238 -21.15 16.52 -5.29
C LYS A 238 -20.43 15.54 -6.21
N LYS A 239 -19.10 15.62 -6.36
CA LYS A 239 -18.35 14.88 -7.40
C LYS A 239 -17.52 13.67 -6.94
N GLY A 240 -17.41 13.38 -5.64
CA GLY A 240 -16.52 12.33 -5.13
C GLY A 240 -17.22 11.18 -4.40
N ALA A 241 -16.63 9.97 -4.47
CA ALA A 241 -16.92 8.92 -3.50
C ALA A 241 -16.43 9.36 -2.11
N LEU A 242 -17.26 9.28 -1.08
CA LEU A 242 -16.95 9.87 0.23
C LEU A 242 -15.68 9.37 0.95
N PRO A 243 -15.15 8.15 0.73
CA PRO A 243 -13.82 7.79 1.24
C PRO A 243 -12.69 8.71 0.73
N LEU A 244 -12.86 9.25 -0.49
CA LEU A 244 -11.95 10.23 -1.08
C LEU A 244 -12.05 11.58 -0.37
N LEU A 245 -13.23 11.97 0.12
CA LEU A 245 -13.45 13.22 0.85
C LEU A 245 -12.64 13.27 2.16
N VAL A 246 -12.65 12.16 2.92
CA VAL A 246 -11.87 12.07 4.17
C VAL A 246 -10.38 12.17 3.85
N LEU A 247 -9.89 11.42 2.85
CA LEU A 247 -8.50 11.53 2.43
C LEU A 247 -8.14 12.92 1.91
N GLU A 248 -9.03 13.56 1.18
CA GLU A 248 -8.86 14.93 0.67
C GLU A 248 -8.67 15.93 1.81
N ALA A 249 -9.47 15.81 2.87
CA ALA A 249 -9.29 16.60 4.09
C ALA A 249 -7.97 16.31 4.79
N GLY A 250 -7.56 15.04 4.84
CA GLY A 250 -6.22 14.68 5.32
C GLY A 250 -5.10 15.32 4.51
N PHE A 251 -5.19 15.29 3.18
CA PHE A 251 -4.21 15.90 2.28
C PHE A 251 -4.15 17.41 2.44
N PHE A 252 -5.29 18.07 2.63
CA PHE A 252 -5.33 19.51 2.94
C PHE A 252 -4.55 19.82 4.21
N VAL A 253 -4.86 19.16 5.34
CA VAL A 253 -4.18 19.39 6.62
C VAL A 253 -2.67 19.15 6.50
N TYR A 254 -2.27 18.04 5.88
CA TYR A 254 -0.87 17.73 5.67
C TYR A 254 -0.18 18.78 4.79
N SER A 255 -0.83 19.24 3.71
CA SER A 255 -0.26 20.27 2.84
C SER A 255 -0.06 21.63 3.53
N LYS A 256 -0.86 21.95 4.55
CA LYS A 256 -0.65 23.13 5.42
C LYS A 256 0.55 22.97 6.35
N ALA A 257 0.98 21.74 6.63
CA ALA A 257 2.17 21.43 7.42
C ALA A 257 3.48 21.49 6.60
N LEU A 258 3.41 21.54 5.28
CA LEU A 258 4.58 21.48 4.40
C LEU A 258 5.21 22.86 4.16
N LEU A 259 6.53 22.87 4.05
CA LEU A 259 7.35 23.98 3.56
C LEU A 259 8.04 23.59 2.25
N GLN A 260 8.60 24.57 1.54
CA GLN A 260 9.28 24.38 0.24
C GLN A 260 10.34 23.26 0.27
N GLU A 261 11.11 23.16 1.36
CA GLU A 261 12.13 22.12 1.55
C GLU A 261 11.58 20.69 1.57
N HIS A 262 10.28 20.50 1.82
CA HIS A 262 9.65 19.19 1.88
C HIS A 262 9.19 18.69 0.50
N ILE A 263 9.11 19.56 -0.51
CA ILE A 263 8.61 19.22 -1.86
C ILE A 263 9.31 18.01 -2.48
N PRO A 264 10.65 17.83 -2.38
CA PRO A 264 11.32 16.66 -2.95
C PRO A 264 10.78 15.33 -2.40
N SER A 265 10.41 15.28 -1.12
CA SER A 265 9.86 14.09 -0.47
C SER A 265 8.41 13.76 -0.89
N MET A 266 7.72 14.72 -1.54
CA MET A 266 6.33 14.53 -1.96
C MET A 266 6.16 13.57 -3.12
N GLN A 267 7.19 13.37 -3.93
CA GLN A 267 7.14 12.42 -5.03
C GLN A 267 7.06 10.98 -4.50
N VAL A 268 7.83 10.68 -3.43
CA VAL A 268 7.78 9.41 -2.70
C VAL A 268 6.37 9.13 -2.18
N LEU A 269 5.73 10.15 -1.60
CA LEU A 269 4.40 10.03 -1.05
C LEU A 269 3.33 9.78 -2.13
N GLN A 270 3.41 10.48 -3.27
CA GLN A 270 2.49 10.29 -4.40
C GLN A 270 2.53 8.85 -4.94
N LEU A 271 3.73 8.25 -5.05
CA LEU A 271 3.85 6.87 -5.53
C LEU A 271 3.13 5.83 -4.65
N LYS A 272 2.81 6.17 -3.40
CA LYS A 272 2.15 5.28 -2.43
C LYS A 272 0.62 5.36 -2.46
N PHE A 273 0.06 6.32 -3.20
CA PHE A 273 -1.38 6.50 -3.37
C PHE A 273 -1.81 6.20 -4.82
N SER A 274 -3.11 5.98 -5.02
CA SER A 274 -3.68 5.90 -6.38
C SER A 274 -3.40 7.16 -7.17
N MET A 275 -3.51 7.11 -8.50
CA MET A 275 -3.28 8.29 -9.33
C MET A 275 -4.28 9.41 -9.04
N GLU A 276 -5.52 9.06 -8.72
CA GLU A 276 -6.57 10.01 -8.35
C GLU A 276 -6.23 10.72 -7.03
N GLU A 277 -5.92 9.95 -5.99
CA GLU A 277 -5.50 10.48 -4.68
C GLU A 277 -4.21 11.31 -4.80
N SER A 278 -3.27 10.88 -5.63
CA SER A 278 -2.01 11.59 -5.88
C SER A 278 -2.22 12.94 -6.54
N ARG A 279 -3.15 13.03 -7.50
CA ARG A 279 -3.53 14.31 -8.13
C ARG A 279 -4.16 15.25 -7.11
N LEU A 280 -5.00 14.75 -6.21
CA LEU A 280 -5.57 15.54 -5.13
C LEU A 280 -4.47 16.05 -4.18
N LEU A 281 -3.60 15.17 -3.71
CA LEU A 281 -2.47 15.56 -2.86
C LEU A 281 -1.61 16.63 -3.53
N LYS A 282 -1.25 16.44 -4.80
CA LYS A 282 -0.47 17.40 -5.59
C LYS A 282 -1.16 18.75 -5.69
N LYS A 283 -2.47 18.79 -6.00
CA LYS A 283 -3.28 20.02 -6.05
C LYS A 283 -3.17 20.82 -4.74
N TYR A 284 -3.31 20.16 -3.59
CA TYR A 284 -3.23 20.83 -2.29
C TYR A 284 -1.82 21.32 -1.96
N VAL A 285 -0.80 20.55 -2.31
CA VAL A 285 0.61 20.94 -2.15
C VAL A 285 0.90 22.20 -2.97
N GLU A 286 0.52 22.21 -4.26
CA GLU A 286 0.73 23.36 -5.15
C GLU A 286 -0.02 24.60 -4.69
N MET A 287 -1.22 24.42 -4.12
CA MET A 287 -2.03 25.53 -3.61
C MET A 287 -1.48 26.11 -2.29
N ASN A 288 -1.03 25.26 -1.37
CA ASN A 288 -0.73 25.68 0.00
C ASN A 288 0.76 25.96 0.25
N VAL A 289 1.68 25.15 -0.28
CA VAL A 289 3.11 25.27 0.03
C VAL A 289 3.72 26.63 -0.35
N PRO A 290 3.36 27.27 -1.48
CA PRO A 290 3.88 28.60 -1.82
C PRO A 290 3.52 29.70 -0.83
N VAL A 291 2.42 29.55 -0.09
CA VAL A 291 1.89 30.57 0.83
C VAL A 291 2.03 30.18 2.31
N ASN A 292 2.52 28.98 2.60
CA ASN A 292 2.75 28.54 3.97
C ASN A 292 3.94 29.27 4.59
N ILE A 293 3.73 29.87 5.76
CA ILE A 293 4.77 30.46 6.59
C ILE A 293 5.15 29.50 7.72
N SER A 294 6.43 29.49 8.13
CA SER A 294 6.97 28.50 9.08
C SER A 294 6.22 28.45 10.42
N SER A 295 5.72 29.59 10.91
CA SER A 295 4.95 29.65 12.16
C SER A 295 3.61 28.91 12.07
N VAL A 296 2.90 29.04 10.94
CA VAL A 296 1.62 28.36 10.70
C VAL A 296 1.86 26.89 10.37
N ALA A 297 2.81 26.61 9.49
CA ALA A 297 3.18 25.23 9.15
C ALA A 297 3.61 24.44 10.39
N GLY A 298 4.36 25.05 11.31
CA GLY A 298 4.76 24.42 12.56
C GLY A 298 3.58 24.03 13.47
N LYS A 299 2.46 24.77 13.45
CA LYS A 299 1.24 24.38 14.18
C LYS A 299 0.63 23.11 13.57
N TYR A 300 0.51 23.07 12.25
CA TYR A 300 0.00 21.90 11.53
C TYR A 300 0.94 20.68 11.63
N GLN A 301 2.26 20.89 11.61
CA GLN A 301 3.24 19.81 11.82
C GLN A 301 3.07 19.17 13.20
N LYS A 302 2.85 19.95 14.25
CA LYS A 302 2.55 19.42 15.59
C LYS A 302 1.28 18.57 15.59
N GLU A 303 0.22 19.03 14.92
CA GLU A 303 -1.04 18.29 14.79
C GLU A 303 -0.84 16.95 14.07
N VAL A 304 -0.11 16.96 12.94
CA VAL A 304 0.24 15.75 12.19
C VAL A 304 1.07 14.79 13.04
N MET A 305 2.08 15.30 13.76
CA MET A 305 2.96 14.46 14.57
C MET A 305 2.25 13.82 15.77
N GLN A 306 1.27 14.49 16.38
CA GLN A 306 0.43 13.88 17.43
C GLN A 306 -0.31 12.64 16.92
N ILE A 307 -0.87 12.72 15.70
CA ILE A 307 -1.56 11.59 15.06
C ILE A 307 -0.56 10.48 14.72
N VAL A 308 0.59 10.84 14.16
CA VAL A 308 1.65 9.88 13.83
C VAL A 308 2.11 9.12 15.08
N GLN A 309 2.34 9.82 16.20
CA GLN A 309 2.74 9.22 17.48
C GLN A 309 1.65 8.29 18.04
N LYS A 310 0.39 8.75 18.06
CA LYS A 310 -0.75 7.95 18.53
C LYS A 310 -0.92 6.66 17.75
N LEU A 311 -0.64 6.68 16.45
CA LEU A 311 -0.74 5.49 15.61
C LEU A 311 0.52 4.63 15.69
N ALA A 312 1.70 5.19 15.96
CA ALA A 312 2.97 4.48 15.96
C ALA A 312 3.26 3.70 17.27
N GLY A 313 2.66 4.11 18.39
CA GLY A 313 2.59 3.30 19.61
C GLY A 313 1.55 2.19 19.51
#